data_AF-A0A2S9BBW9-F1
#
_entry.id   AF-A0A2S9BBW9-F1
#
_cell.length_a   1.000
_cell.length_b   1.000
_cell.length_c   1.000
_cell.angle_alpha   90.00
_cell.angle_beta   90.00
_cell.angle_gamma   90.00
#
_symmetry.space_group_name_H-M   'P 1'
#
loop_
_entity.id
_entity.type
_entity.pdbx_description
1 polymer ?
#
loop_
_entity_poly.entity_id
_entity_poly.type
_entity_poly.pdbx_seq_one_letter_code
_entity_poly.pdbx_strand_id
1 'polypeptide(L)'
;MTAEICNAGYRDGTLQTLGGATYRAFRRRRSLLLVNLQSQVKIAELPWVMALETERETNANSVTGARQALVEASALTLSAFPQAILPNKLLQEFVSLAQTAQLDLPFVEEVAADIFMGTFSNKFSRAARQSAKLIAGTLYARYYDIDTDGLASLPDHRRSRRRINNSDALATLCAQRANAVLGTWQPAVNGTILEQQQILTTQNLAVLFGELELKILLQHRLSALALSCFKWICKRHQTHLSLYHARLLMLKNTAYAWRQMMFYLSMLDGELLHSALESLEAHFATQSGEFRERFLPAMVGLRVAAAGNRLTLSRQKDEGAKVFLGWTTERHWLMPS
;
A
#
# COMPACT_ATOMS: atom_id res chain seq x y z
N MET A 1 2.27 21.42 -12.03
CA MET A 1 1.00 20.93 -11.46
C MET A 1 0.93 21.01 -9.93
N THR A 2 1.43 20.06 -9.12
CA THR A 2 1.25 20.12 -7.64
C THR A 2 1.75 21.43 -7.03
N ALA A 3 2.91 21.91 -7.49
CA ALA A 3 3.45 23.20 -7.07
C ALA A 3 2.51 24.37 -7.39
N GLU A 4 1.89 24.41 -8.57
CA GLU A 4 0.95 25.49 -8.92
C GLU A 4 -0.32 25.40 -8.06
N ILE A 5 -0.90 24.20 -7.92
CA ILE A 5 -2.13 23.98 -7.16
C ILE A 5 -1.95 24.37 -5.68
N CYS A 6 -0.84 23.95 -5.07
CA CYS A 6 -0.55 24.25 -3.66
C CYS A 6 -0.34 25.76 -3.42
N ASN A 7 0.19 26.48 -4.42
CA ASN A 7 0.51 27.91 -4.29
C ASN A 7 -0.57 28.84 -4.89
N ALA A 8 -1.66 28.30 -5.44
CA ALA A 8 -2.77 29.08 -5.99
C ALA A 8 -3.57 29.89 -4.95
N GLY A 9 -3.27 29.70 -3.65
CA GLY A 9 -3.87 30.46 -2.55
C GLY A 9 -3.25 31.84 -2.32
N TYR A 10 -2.13 32.18 -2.98
CA TYR A 10 -1.54 33.52 -2.89
C TYR A 10 -2.24 34.49 -3.87
N ARG A 11 -2.56 35.71 -3.43
CA ARG A 11 -3.14 36.75 -4.30
C ARG A 11 -2.13 37.30 -5.30
N ASP A 12 -0.88 37.48 -4.88
CA ASP A 12 0.20 38.00 -5.73
C ASP A 12 0.83 36.89 -6.59
N GLY A 13 0.80 37.06 -7.91
CA GLY A 13 1.41 36.13 -8.86
C GLY A 13 2.93 35.98 -8.70
N THR A 14 3.61 36.98 -8.14
CA THR A 14 5.02 36.89 -7.77
C THR A 14 5.21 35.91 -6.61
N LEU A 15 4.35 35.98 -5.59
CA LEU A 15 4.36 35.03 -4.47
C LEU A 15 4.00 33.61 -4.91
N GLN A 16 3.04 33.46 -5.82
CA GLN A 16 2.72 32.15 -6.43
C GLN A 16 3.95 31.56 -7.12
N THR A 17 4.68 32.38 -7.87
CA THR A 17 5.90 31.97 -8.59
C THR A 17 7.01 31.59 -7.62
N LEU A 18 7.26 32.41 -6.60
CA LEU A 18 8.28 32.17 -5.58
C LEU A 18 7.98 30.90 -4.77
N GLY A 19 6.74 30.74 -4.31
CA GLY A 19 6.29 29.55 -3.59
C GLY A 19 6.39 28.29 -4.46
N GLY A 20 5.99 28.38 -5.72
CA GLY A 20 6.13 27.29 -6.69
C GLY A 20 7.58 26.90 -6.97
N ALA A 21 8.49 27.86 -7.09
CA ALA A 21 9.92 27.61 -7.25
C ALA A 21 10.54 26.98 -6.00
N THR A 22 10.20 27.50 -4.82
CA THR A 22 10.63 26.96 -3.51
C THR A 22 10.18 25.52 -3.34
N TYR A 23 8.92 25.22 -3.65
CA TYR A 23 8.38 23.86 -3.63
C TYR A 23 9.17 22.91 -4.52
N ARG A 24 9.38 23.30 -5.79
CA ARG A 24 10.13 22.48 -6.76
C ARG A 24 11.57 22.25 -6.32
N ALA A 25 12.25 23.28 -5.83
CA ALA A 25 13.62 23.17 -5.31
C ALA A 25 13.67 22.20 -4.12
N PHE A 26 12.75 22.35 -3.17
CA PHE A 26 12.69 21.51 -1.98
C PHE A 26 12.43 20.04 -2.31
N ARG A 27 11.59 19.74 -3.33
CA ARG A 27 11.32 18.37 -3.79
C ARG A 27 12.48 17.70 -4.51
N ARG A 28 13.40 18.48 -5.08
CA ARG A 28 14.61 17.96 -5.75
C ARG A 28 15.76 17.65 -4.78
N ARG A 29 15.64 18.00 -3.51
CA ARG A 29 16.70 17.75 -2.52
C ARG A 29 16.91 16.25 -2.31
N ARG A 30 18.15 15.87 -2.00
CA ARG A 30 18.46 14.52 -1.54
C ARG A 30 17.91 14.33 -0.12
N SER A 31 17.20 13.24 0.11
CA SER A 31 16.75 12.84 1.44
C SER A 31 17.89 12.17 2.20
N LEU A 32 18.07 12.53 3.46
CA LEU A 32 18.89 11.80 4.42
C LEU A 32 18.21 10.51 4.89
N LEU A 33 19.00 9.47 5.12
CA LEU A 33 18.56 8.28 5.81
C LEU A 33 18.54 8.57 7.32
N LEU A 34 17.36 8.54 7.91
CA LEU A 34 17.15 8.78 9.33
C LEU A 34 16.58 7.53 10.01
N VAL A 35 16.96 7.33 11.27
CA VAL A 35 16.56 6.20 12.11
C VAL A 35 15.77 6.69 13.32
N ASN A 36 15.23 5.79 14.15
CA ASN A 36 14.50 6.11 15.38
C ASN A 36 13.29 7.04 15.17
N LEU A 37 12.57 6.86 14.06
CA LEU A 37 11.42 7.69 13.66
C LEU A 37 11.76 9.18 13.49
N GLN A 38 13.04 9.54 13.37
CA GLN A 38 13.45 10.92 13.09
C GLN A 38 12.97 11.34 11.69
N SER A 39 12.60 12.62 11.57
CA SER A 39 12.16 13.22 10.31
C SER A 39 13.08 14.37 9.91
N GLN A 40 13.31 14.51 8.61
CA GLN A 40 13.94 15.71 8.07
C GLN A 40 12.98 16.89 8.13
N VAL A 41 13.55 18.09 8.04
CA VAL A 41 12.79 19.33 7.89
C VAL A 41 11.76 19.20 6.76
N LYS A 42 10.54 19.65 7.04
CA LYS A 42 9.40 19.74 6.12
C LYS A 42 9.38 21.13 5.48
N ILE A 43 8.70 21.26 4.35
CA ILE A 43 8.67 22.52 3.61
C ILE A 43 8.05 23.65 4.43
N ALA A 44 7.00 23.33 5.19
CA ALA A 44 6.29 24.26 6.06
C ALA A 44 7.11 24.67 7.30
N GLU A 45 8.24 24.00 7.57
CA GLU A 45 9.16 24.35 8.67
C GLU A 45 10.26 25.32 8.21
N LEU A 46 10.31 25.67 6.92
CA LEU A 46 11.26 26.64 6.41
C LEU A 46 10.82 28.05 6.82
N PRO A 47 11.70 28.88 7.43
CA PRO A 47 11.30 30.19 7.97
C PRO A 47 10.65 31.12 6.92
N TRP A 48 11.18 31.15 5.69
CA TRP A 48 10.61 31.96 4.62
C TRP A 48 9.29 31.39 4.08
N VAL A 49 9.07 30.08 4.14
CA VAL A 49 7.76 29.49 3.79
C VAL A 49 6.74 29.83 4.86
N MET A 50 7.11 29.73 6.14
CA MET A 50 6.23 30.15 7.25
C MET A 50 5.81 31.60 7.13
N ALA A 51 6.73 32.49 6.73
CA ALA A 51 6.42 33.89 6.48
C ALA A 51 5.48 34.07 5.27
N LEU A 52 5.62 33.25 4.22
CA LEU A 52 4.71 33.30 3.08
C LEU A 52 3.30 32.84 3.45
N GLU A 53 3.14 31.83 4.32
CA GLU A 53 1.82 31.31 4.68
C GLU A 53 0.90 32.36 5.34
N THR A 54 1.41 33.47 5.89
CA THR A 54 0.56 34.57 6.41
C THR A 54 -0.17 35.34 5.30
N GLU A 55 0.39 35.33 4.08
CA GLU A 55 -0.18 35.96 2.89
C GLU A 55 -1.12 35.03 2.12
N ARG A 56 -1.32 33.80 2.63
CA ARG A 56 -2.14 32.79 1.98
C ARG A 56 -3.59 32.94 2.39
N GLU A 57 -4.48 33.01 1.40
CA GLU A 57 -5.91 32.98 1.64
C GLU A 57 -6.48 31.58 1.38
N THR A 58 -7.50 31.23 2.16
CA THR A 58 -8.25 29.99 1.91
C THR A 58 -9.06 30.19 0.64
N ASN A 59 -8.57 29.62 -0.46
CA ASN A 59 -9.22 29.68 -1.76
C ASN A 59 -9.96 28.36 -2.02
N ALA A 60 -11.30 28.40 -2.07
CA ALA A 60 -12.13 27.23 -2.34
C ALA A 60 -11.76 26.53 -3.67
N ASN A 61 -11.31 27.29 -4.67
CA ASN A 61 -10.85 26.71 -5.94
C ASN A 61 -9.54 25.92 -5.78
N SER A 62 -8.64 26.33 -4.87
CA SER A 62 -7.41 25.59 -4.58
C SER A 62 -7.70 24.28 -3.85
N VAL A 63 -8.64 24.29 -2.90
CA VAL A 63 -9.09 23.08 -2.19
C VAL A 63 -9.71 22.08 -3.16
N THR A 64 -10.68 22.52 -3.97
CA THR A 64 -11.35 21.68 -4.97
C THR A 64 -10.37 21.19 -6.04
N GLY A 65 -9.50 22.06 -6.55
CA GLY A 65 -8.48 21.70 -7.53
C GLY A 65 -7.47 20.69 -7.00
N ALA A 66 -7.07 20.81 -5.72
CA ALA A 66 -6.19 19.83 -5.07
C ALA A 66 -6.85 18.47 -4.88
N ARG A 67 -8.13 18.44 -4.50
CA ARG A 67 -8.90 17.19 -4.41
C ARG A 67 -9.02 16.54 -5.78
N GLN A 68 -9.40 17.30 -6.81
CA GLN A 68 -9.55 16.77 -8.17
C GLN A 68 -8.23 16.21 -8.71
N ALA A 69 -7.14 16.96 -8.55
CA ALA A 69 -5.81 16.50 -8.96
C ALA A 69 -5.38 15.23 -8.21
N LEU A 70 -5.70 15.10 -6.91
CA LEU A 70 -5.43 13.90 -6.14
C LEU A 70 -6.23 12.69 -6.65
N VAL A 71 -7.52 12.87 -6.95
CA VAL A 71 -8.39 11.83 -7.52
C VAL A 71 -7.85 11.36 -8.87
N GLU A 72 -7.60 12.30 -9.80
CA GLU A 72 -7.11 12.00 -11.15
C GLU A 72 -5.74 11.35 -11.14
N ALA A 73 -4.80 11.89 -10.36
CA ALA A 73 -3.46 11.32 -10.27
C ALA A 73 -3.49 9.92 -9.64
N SER A 74 -4.35 9.67 -8.65
CA SER A 74 -4.54 8.35 -8.06
C SER A 74 -5.10 7.36 -9.08
N ALA A 75 -6.20 7.73 -9.75
CA ALA A 75 -6.85 6.90 -10.76
C ALA A 75 -5.92 6.58 -11.93
N LEU A 76 -5.17 7.57 -12.42
CA LEU A 76 -4.19 7.41 -13.49
C LEU A 76 -3.05 6.47 -13.07
N THR A 77 -2.50 6.68 -11.87
CA THR A 77 -1.39 5.86 -11.36
C THR A 77 -1.80 4.39 -11.23
N LEU A 78 -2.96 4.12 -10.60
CA LEU A 78 -3.46 2.76 -10.43
C LEU A 78 -3.85 2.12 -11.76
N SER A 79 -4.35 2.90 -12.72
CA SER A 79 -4.65 2.41 -14.07
C SER A 79 -3.40 2.06 -14.88
N ALA A 80 -2.35 2.87 -14.77
CA ALA A 80 -1.11 2.69 -15.53
C ALA A 80 -0.19 1.62 -14.91
N PHE A 81 -0.20 1.49 -13.58
CA PHE A 81 0.67 0.58 -12.84
C PHE A 81 -0.11 -0.24 -11.81
N PRO A 82 -1.13 -1.02 -12.21
CA PRO A 82 -2.00 -1.72 -11.27
C PRO A 82 -1.23 -2.68 -10.36
N GLN A 83 -0.14 -3.27 -10.86
CA GLN A 83 0.69 -4.23 -10.13
C GLN A 83 1.61 -3.62 -9.07
N ALA A 84 1.79 -2.29 -9.03
CA ALA A 84 2.82 -1.65 -8.21
C ALA A 84 2.21 -0.90 -7.02
N ILE A 85 2.93 -0.85 -5.91
CA ILE A 85 2.62 0.08 -4.82
C ILE A 85 3.02 1.51 -5.18
N LEU A 86 2.40 2.51 -4.54
CA LEU A 86 2.73 3.91 -4.78
C LEU A 86 4.18 4.21 -4.34
N PRO A 87 5.04 4.73 -5.23
CA PRO A 87 6.38 5.11 -4.84
C PRO A 87 6.37 6.23 -3.80
N ASN A 88 7.26 6.18 -2.80
CA ASN A 88 7.32 7.18 -1.72
C ASN A 88 7.44 8.62 -2.24
N LYS A 89 8.11 8.86 -3.37
CA LYS A 89 8.19 10.20 -4.01
C LYS A 89 6.84 10.70 -4.51
N LEU A 90 6.04 9.82 -5.13
CA LEU A 90 4.68 10.17 -5.55
C LEU A 90 3.77 10.37 -4.35
N LEU A 91 3.93 9.55 -3.30
CA LEU A 91 3.17 9.67 -2.06
C LEU A 91 3.38 11.04 -1.39
N GLN A 92 4.57 11.63 -1.46
CA GLN A 92 4.83 12.98 -0.96
C GLN A 92 3.99 14.05 -1.67
N GLU A 93 3.77 13.90 -2.98
CA GLU A 93 2.88 14.79 -3.74
C GLU A 93 1.42 14.57 -3.33
N PHE A 94 1.00 13.32 -3.13
CA PHE A 94 -0.35 13.00 -2.66
C PHE A 94 -0.65 13.56 -1.28
N VAL A 95 0.31 13.48 -0.35
CA VAL A 95 0.22 14.12 0.97
C VAL A 95 0.05 15.64 0.83
N SER A 96 0.77 16.28 -0.09
CA SER A 96 0.69 17.74 -0.29
C SER A 96 -0.66 18.15 -0.88
N LEU A 97 -1.18 17.38 -1.84
CA LEU A 97 -2.51 17.58 -2.40
C LEU A 97 -3.59 17.33 -1.36
N ALA A 98 -3.50 16.26 -0.57
CA ALA A 98 -4.45 15.97 0.51
C ALA A 98 -4.48 17.08 1.56
N GLN A 99 -3.31 17.59 1.98
CA GLN A 99 -3.22 18.73 2.90
C GLN A 99 -3.87 19.99 2.31
N THR A 100 -3.61 20.30 1.04
CA THR A 100 -4.21 21.46 0.35
C THR A 100 -5.72 21.27 0.17
N ALA A 101 -6.17 20.04 -0.06
CA ALA A 101 -7.58 19.67 -0.12
C ALA A 101 -8.24 19.54 1.27
N GLN A 102 -7.51 19.81 2.35
CA GLN A 102 -7.98 19.69 3.74
C GLN A 102 -8.49 18.28 4.11
N LEU A 103 -7.92 17.25 3.47
CA LEU A 103 -8.22 15.84 3.73
C LEU A 103 -7.21 15.26 4.72
N ASP A 104 -7.70 14.64 5.79
CA ASP A 104 -6.87 13.93 6.77
C ASP A 104 -6.68 12.46 6.36
N LEU A 105 -5.83 12.25 5.35
CA LEU A 105 -5.50 10.92 4.82
C LEU A 105 -4.21 10.38 5.47
N PRO A 106 -4.26 9.26 6.23
CA PRO A 106 -3.09 8.69 6.91
C PRO A 106 -2.23 7.88 5.93
N PHE A 107 -1.64 8.53 4.94
CA PHE A 107 -0.75 7.85 3.99
C PHE A 107 0.49 7.24 4.66
N VAL A 108 0.81 6.00 4.28
CA VAL A 108 1.94 5.21 4.77
C VAL A 108 2.97 4.94 3.67
N GLU A 109 4.26 5.09 4.00
CA GLU A 109 5.36 4.82 3.09
C GLU A 109 5.67 3.32 2.97
N GLU A 110 6.38 2.93 1.90
CA GLU A 110 7.16 1.68 1.90
C GLU A 110 8.39 1.90 2.79
N VAL A 111 8.44 1.24 3.94
CA VAL A 111 9.60 1.25 4.84
C VAL A 111 10.61 0.19 4.38
N ALA A 112 11.90 0.50 4.44
CA ALA A 112 12.95 -0.46 4.09
C ALA A 112 13.28 -1.36 5.30
N ALA A 113 13.49 -2.65 5.04
CA ALA A 113 13.61 -3.68 6.09
C ALA A 113 14.92 -3.59 6.89
N ASP A 114 15.98 -3.08 6.27
CA ASP A 114 17.30 -2.85 6.85
C ASP A 114 17.32 -1.71 7.88
N ILE A 115 16.35 -0.79 7.81
CA ILE A 115 16.26 0.39 8.68
C ILE A 115 15.05 0.33 9.62
N PHE A 116 14.25 -0.73 9.55
CA PHE A 116 13.08 -0.90 10.40
C PHE A 116 13.51 -1.27 11.83
N MET A 117 13.07 -0.48 12.80
CA MET A 117 13.50 -0.59 14.19
C MET A 117 12.43 -1.22 15.11
N GLY A 118 11.52 -2.02 14.55
CA GLY A 118 10.49 -2.71 15.32
C GLY A 118 9.32 -1.85 15.80
N THR A 119 9.18 -0.62 15.29
CA THR A 119 8.07 0.27 15.62
C THR A 119 7.62 1.06 14.39
N PHE A 120 6.32 1.25 14.28
CA PHE A 120 5.67 2.19 13.37
C PHE A 120 5.26 3.47 14.10
N SER A 121 5.00 4.51 13.32
CA SER A 121 4.39 5.75 13.84
C SER A 121 2.86 5.63 13.84
N ASN A 122 2.17 6.45 14.63
CA ASN A 122 0.70 6.39 14.81
C ASN A 122 -0.10 6.46 13.50
N LYS A 123 0.45 7.05 12.42
CA LYS A 123 -0.24 7.11 11.13
C LYS A 123 -0.48 5.71 10.54
N PHE A 124 0.39 4.73 10.80
CA PHE A 124 0.21 3.38 10.31
C PHE A 124 -0.98 2.69 11.00
N SER A 125 -1.12 2.86 12.32
CA SER A 125 -2.28 2.35 13.07
C SER A 125 -3.58 3.03 12.64
N ARG A 126 -3.54 4.33 12.31
CA ARG A 126 -4.68 5.04 11.70
C ARG A 126 -5.06 4.47 10.34
N ALA A 127 -4.08 4.25 9.46
CA ALA A 127 -4.31 3.67 8.13
C ALA A 127 -4.89 2.24 8.22
N ALA A 128 -4.38 1.42 9.15
CA ALA A 128 -4.86 0.07 9.38
C ALA A 128 -6.30 0.02 9.92
N ARG A 129 -6.68 0.95 10.82
CA ARG A 129 -8.08 1.06 11.24
C ARG A 129 -9.01 1.51 10.11
N GLN A 130 -8.55 2.41 9.26
CA GLN A 130 -9.33 2.89 8.13
C GLN A 130 -9.51 1.80 7.07
N SER A 131 -8.48 1.00 6.79
CA SER A 131 -8.57 -0.12 5.86
C SER A 131 -9.54 -1.20 6.35
N ALA A 132 -9.55 -1.49 7.65
CA ALA A 132 -10.43 -2.49 8.27
C ALA A 132 -11.90 -2.33 7.86
N LYS A 133 -12.40 -1.08 7.86
CA LYS A 133 -13.79 -0.77 7.48
C LYS A 133 -14.09 -1.13 6.02
N LEU A 134 -13.17 -0.81 5.10
CA LEU A 134 -13.38 -1.04 3.67
C LEU A 134 -13.24 -2.52 3.29
N ILE A 135 -12.33 -3.25 3.94
CA ILE A 135 -12.05 -4.66 3.60
C ILE A 135 -12.88 -5.66 4.40
N ALA A 136 -13.67 -5.22 5.39
CA ALA A 136 -14.55 -6.09 6.17
C ALA A 136 -15.46 -6.93 5.26
N GLY A 137 -15.48 -8.26 5.49
CA GLY A 137 -16.31 -9.18 4.69
C GLY A 137 -15.88 -9.35 3.23
N THR A 138 -14.75 -8.79 2.80
CA THR A 138 -14.28 -8.90 1.41
C THR A 138 -13.41 -10.13 1.16
N LEU A 139 -13.14 -10.43 -0.12
CA LEU A 139 -12.20 -11.47 -0.54
C LEU A 139 -10.80 -11.23 0.03
N TYR A 140 -10.36 -9.97 0.14
CA TYR A 140 -9.06 -9.59 0.69
C TYR A 140 -8.91 -10.03 2.15
N ALA A 141 -9.88 -9.68 2.99
CA ALA A 141 -9.86 -10.04 4.41
C ALA A 141 -9.94 -11.56 4.62
N ARG A 142 -10.72 -12.27 3.79
CA ARG A 142 -10.79 -13.73 3.82
C ARG A 142 -9.48 -14.40 3.42
N TYR A 143 -8.83 -13.91 2.36
CA TYR A 143 -7.60 -14.49 1.84
C TYR A 143 -6.43 -14.31 2.81
N TYR A 144 -6.29 -13.14 3.43
CA TYR A 144 -5.22 -12.87 4.39
C TYR A 144 -5.59 -13.22 5.84
N ASP A 145 -6.76 -13.81 6.06
CA ASP A 145 -7.30 -14.15 7.38
C ASP A 145 -7.17 -12.98 8.37
N ILE A 146 -7.79 -11.85 8.00
CA ILE A 146 -7.74 -10.60 8.78
C ILE A 146 -8.94 -10.55 9.72
N ASP A 147 -8.68 -10.40 11.02
CA ASP A 147 -9.67 -9.96 12.00
C ASP A 147 -9.89 -8.45 11.85
N THR A 148 -10.92 -8.06 11.09
CA THR A 148 -11.21 -6.65 10.80
C THR A 148 -11.75 -5.90 12.01
N ASP A 149 -12.43 -6.57 12.95
CA ASP A 149 -12.96 -5.92 14.15
C ASP A 149 -11.84 -5.61 15.14
N GLY A 150 -10.92 -6.57 15.34
CA GLY A 150 -9.68 -6.34 16.10
C GLY A 150 -8.81 -5.26 15.47
N LEU A 151 -8.69 -5.26 14.14
CA LEU A 151 -7.92 -4.25 13.39
C LEU A 151 -8.52 -2.85 13.53
N ALA A 152 -9.85 -2.70 13.44
CA ALA A 152 -10.56 -1.43 13.61
C ALA A 152 -10.44 -0.88 15.05
N SER A 153 -10.22 -1.75 16.02
CA SER A 153 -10.15 -1.43 17.45
C SER A 153 -8.73 -1.14 17.96
N LEU A 154 -7.72 -1.07 17.08
CA LEU A 154 -6.34 -0.81 17.49
C LEU A 154 -6.19 0.50 18.30
N PRO A 155 -5.38 0.49 19.37
CA PRO A 155 -5.20 1.66 20.22
C PRO A 155 -4.41 2.76 19.52
N ASP A 156 -4.77 4.03 19.79
CA ASP A 156 -3.93 5.18 19.41
C ASP A 156 -2.77 5.34 20.39
N HIS A 157 -1.57 5.62 19.85
CA HIS A 157 -0.38 5.91 20.66
C HIS A 157 -0.56 7.12 21.59
N ARG A 158 -1.48 8.04 21.28
CA ARG A 158 -1.66 9.32 21.99
C ARG A 158 -2.47 9.24 23.29
N ARG A 159 -3.15 8.13 23.59
CA ARG A 159 -4.05 8.05 24.77
C ARG A 159 -3.39 7.59 26.08
N SER A 160 -2.14 7.12 26.07
CA SER A 160 -1.43 6.78 27.32
C SER A 160 -0.47 7.89 27.73
N ARG A 161 -0.90 8.75 28.67
CA ARG A 161 0.00 9.66 29.42
C ARG A 161 0.96 8.90 30.36
N ARG A 162 0.87 7.57 30.46
CA ARG A 162 1.85 6.74 31.16
C ARG A 162 2.89 6.24 30.17
N ARG A 163 3.97 7.02 30.04
CA ARG A 163 5.28 6.54 29.58
C ARG A 163 5.75 5.49 30.57
N ILE A 164 5.57 4.21 30.24
CA ILE A 164 6.43 3.05 30.57
C ILE A 164 5.82 1.90 29.74
N ASN A 165 6.52 1.46 28.69
CA ASN A 165 6.28 0.19 27.97
C ASN A 165 5.02 0.01 27.10
N ASN A 166 4.49 1.03 26.43
CA ASN A 166 3.54 0.77 25.33
C ASN A 166 4.31 0.35 24.08
N SER A 167 4.46 -0.96 23.87
CA SER A 167 4.82 -1.52 22.57
C SER A 167 3.85 -1.02 21.51
N ASP A 168 4.35 -0.72 20.31
CA ASP A 168 3.49 -0.40 19.18
C ASP A 168 2.56 -1.59 18.91
N ALA A 169 1.25 -1.37 19.12
CA ALA A 169 0.23 -2.40 18.96
C ALA A 169 0.15 -2.92 17.53
N LEU A 170 0.35 -2.06 16.52
CA LEU A 170 0.38 -2.49 15.13
C LEU A 170 1.63 -3.32 14.85
N ALA A 171 2.80 -2.89 15.31
CA ALA A 171 4.04 -3.69 15.16
C ALA A 171 3.90 -5.05 15.85
N THR A 172 3.31 -5.08 17.04
CA THR A 172 3.05 -6.32 17.79
C THR A 172 2.13 -7.26 17.02
N LEU A 173 1.01 -6.74 16.47
CA LEU A 173 0.10 -7.52 15.63
C LEU A 173 0.79 -8.03 14.36
N CYS A 174 1.59 -7.20 13.69
CA CYS A 174 2.33 -7.59 12.49
C CYS A 174 3.35 -8.71 12.80
N ALA A 175 4.06 -8.60 13.92
CA ALA A 175 5.02 -9.60 14.37
C ALA A 175 4.35 -10.94 14.73
N GLN A 176 3.20 -10.90 15.42
CA GLN A 176 2.40 -12.10 15.71
C GLN A 176 1.95 -12.79 14.42
N ARG A 177 1.41 -12.02 13.46
CA ARG A 177 0.98 -12.56 12.16
C ARG A 177 2.13 -13.10 11.31
N ALA A 178 3.31 -12.51 11.43
CA ALA A 178 4.53 -12.97 10.77
C ALA A 178 5.23 -14.13 11.51
N ASN A 179 4.75 -14.50 12.71
CA ASN A 179 5.45 -15.39 13.64
C ASN A 179 6.93 -14.98 13.83
N ALA A 180 7.15 -13.68 14.05
CA ALA A 180 8.46 -13.04 14.09
C ALA A 180 8.67 -12.27 15.40
N VAL A 181 9.94 -12.05 15.75
CA VAL A 181 10.34 -11.25 16.92
C VAL A 181 10.63 -9.81 16.48
N LEU A 182 10.16 -8.82 17.25
CA LEU A 182 10.45 -7.40 17.01
C LEU A 182 11.88 -7.02 17.41
N GLY A 183 12.40 -5.96 16.80
CA GLY A 183 13.68 -5.35 17.20
C GLY A 183 14.92 -6.15 16.81
N THR A 184 14.80 -7.10 15.88
CA THR A 184 15.96 -7.80 15.32
C THR A 184 16.65 -6.95 14.26
N TRP A 185 17.97 -7.13 14.12
CA TRP A 185 18.78 -6.53 13.05
C TRP A 185 18.80 -7.40 11.78
N GLN A 186 17.79 -8.25 11.57
CA GLN A 186 17.73 -9.18 10.45
C GLN A 186 16.74 -8.68 9.40
N PRO A 187 17.20 -8.22 8.21
CA PRO A 187 16.32 -7.66 7.19
C PRO A 187 15.22 -8.63 6.71
N ALA A 188 15.48 -9.94 6.67
CA ALA A 188 14.48 -10.93 6.29
C ALA A 188 13.32 -10.98 7.32
N VAL A 189 13.64 -10.98 8.62
CA VAL A 189 12.65 -10.95 9.72
C VAL A 189 11.87 -9.63 9.70
N ASN A 190 12.56 -8.50 9.56
CA ASN A 190 11.91 -7.21 9.44
C ASN A 190 11.00 -7.14 8.20
N GLY A 191 11.43 -7.74 7.09
CA GLY A 191 10.67 -7.83 5.86
C GLY A 191 9.34 -8.57 6.01
N THR A 192 9.30 -9.68 6.76
CA THR A 192 8.03 -10.40 7.01
C THR A 192 7.07 -9.58 7.86
N ILE A 193 7.57 -8.83 8.84
CA ILE A 193 6.75 -7.91 9.66
C ILE A 193 6.22 -6.74 8.81
N LEU A 194 7.08 -6.13 8.00
CA LEU A 194 6.69 -5.04 7.09
C LEU A 194 5.66 -5.51 6.05
N GLU A 195 5.77 -6.75 5.57
CA GLU A 195 4.78 -7.31 4.66
C GLU A 195 3.40 -7.45 5.33
N GLN A 196 3.34 -7.85 6.60
CA GLN A 196 2.08 -7.84 7.35
C GLN A 196 1.53 -6.42 7.51
N GLN A 197 2.36 -5.43 7.76
CA GLN A 197 1.92 -4.03 7.78
C GLN A 197 1.32 -3.61 6.44
N GLN A 198 1.96 -3.93 5.31
CA GLN A 198 1.45 -3.61 3.97
C GLN A 198 0.10 -4.28 3.69
N ILE A 199 -0.08 -5.52 4.16
CA ILE A 199 -1.37 -6.24 4.08
C ILE A 199 -2.44 -5.51 4.90
N LEU A 200 -2.16 -5.26 6.17
CA LEU A 200 -3.14 -4.68 7.09
C LEU A 200 -3.52 -3.24 6.71
N THR A 201 -2.61 -2.44 6.16
CA THR A 201 -2.92 -1.09 5.68
C THR A 201 -3.38 -1.04 4.22
N THR A 202 -3.42 -2.19 3.53
CA THR A 202 -3.62 -2.31 2.07
C THR A 202 -2.65 -1.42 1.25
N GLN A 203 -1.51 -1.06 1.84
CA GLN A 203 -0.56 -0.07 1.33
C GLN A 203 -1.22 1.15 0.64
N ASN A 204 -2.13 1.81 1.37
CA ASN A 204 -2.90 3.00 0.98
C ASN A 204 -4.09 2.78 0.04
N LEU A 205 -4.33 1.59 -0.51
CA LEU A 205 -5.44 1.37 -1.43
C LEU A 205 -6.79 1.66 -0.78
N ALA A 206 -7.01 1.17 0.44
CA ALA A 206 -8.26 1.41 1.14
C ALA A 206 -8.46 2.89 1.52
N VAL A 207 -7.38 3.61 1.84
CA VAL A 207 -7.43 5.06 2.08
C VAL A 207 -7.84 5.79 0.80
N LEU A 208 -7.24 5.44 -0.33
CA LEU A 208 -7.58 6.05 -1.63
C LEU A 208 -9.00 5.71 -2.07
N PHE A 209 -9.40 4.44 -2.01
CA PHE A 209 -10.72 4.00 -2.45
C PHE A 209 -11.85 4.49 -1.55
N GLY A 210 -11.62 4.54 -0.23
CA GLY A 210 -12.61 5.00 0.74
C GLY A 210 -12.89 6.49 0.68
N GLU A 211 -11.85 7.33 0.53
CA GLU A 211 -11.98 8.79 0.68
C GLU A 211 -12.10 9.53 -0.66
N LEU A 212 -11.61 8.92 -1.75
CA LEU A 212 -11.59 9.53 -3.09
C LEU A 212 -12.59 8.89 -4.05
N GLU A 213 -13.47 8.01 -3.54
CA GLU A 213 -14.53 7.33 -4.32
C GLU A 213 -13.99 6.56 -5.55
N LEU A 214 -12.74 6.07 -5.48
CA LEU A 214 -12.11 5.42 -6.62
C LEU A 214 -12.81 4.12 -7.03
N LYS A 215 -13.58 3.48 -6.13
CA LYS A 215 -14.43 2.34 -6.50
C LYS A 215 -15.39 2.71 -7.63
N ILE A 216 -16.04 3.87 -7.54
CA ILE A 216 -17.00 4.37 -8.53
C ILE A 216 -16.25 4.73 -9.82
N LEU A 217 -15.20 5.54 -9.70
CA LEU A 217 -14.45 6.05 -10.84
C LEU A 217 -13.79 4.94 -11.67
N LEU A 218 -13.30 3.88 -11.02
CA LEU A 218 -12.59 2.78 -11.66
C LEU A 218 -13.45 1.53 -11.89
N GLN A 219 -14.75 1.56 -11.57
CA GLN A 219 -15.62 0.38 -11.56
C GLN A 219 -15.51 -0.47 -12.83
N HIS A 220 -15.63 0.17 -14.00
CA HIS A 220 -15.56 -0.49 -15.31
C HIS A 220 -14.17 -1.03 -15.68
N ARG A 221 -13.12 -0.66 -14.93
CA ARG A 221 -11.73 -1.05 -15.17
C ARG A 221 -11.23 -2.07 -14.15
N LEU A 222 -11.86 -2.22 -12.98
CA LEU A 222 -11.37 -3.06 -11.88
C LEU A 222 -11.03 -4.50 -12.32
N SER A 223 -11.91 -5.16 -13.10
CA SER A 223 -11.64 -6.51 -13.62
C SER A 223 -10.40 -6.53 -14.52
N ALA A 224 -10.22 -5.52 -15.37
CA ALA A 224 -9.04 -5.40 -16.23
C ALA A 224 -7.77 -5.10 -15.43
N LEU A 225 -7.85 -4.30 -14.35
CA LEU A 225 -6.72 -4.03 -13.47
C LEU A 225 -6.26 -5.29 -12.73
N ALA A 226 -7.20 -6.07 -12.18
CA ALA A 226 -6.91 -7.36 -11.54
C ALA A 226 -6.23 -8.33 -12.53
N LEU A 227 -6.82 -8.50 -13.72
CA LEU A 227 -6.25 -9.36 -14.76
C LEU A 227 -4.86 -8.87 -15.21
N SER A 228 -4.64 -7.56 -15.29
CA SER A 228 -3.35 -6.98 -15.66
C SER A 228 -2.26 -7.25 -14.62
N CYS A 229 -2.60 -7.21 -13.33
CA CYS A 229 -1.70 -7.65 -12.27
C CYS A 229 -1.27 -9.10 -12.48
N PHE A 230 -2.21 -10.00 -12.73
CA PHE A 230 -1.92 -11.42 -12.90
C PHE A 230 -1.10 -11.72 -14.16
N LYS A 231 -1.47 -11.11 -15.30
CA LYS A 231 -0.69 -11.19 -16.54
C LYS A 231 0.76 -10.73 -16.32
N TRP A 232 0.94 -9.66 -15.56
CA TRP A 232 2.27 -9.18 -15.18
C TRP A 232 3.03 -10.22 -14.34
N ILE A 233 2.38 -10.83 -13.34
CA ILE A 233 2.98 -11.91 -12.51
C ILE A 233 3.45 -13.07 -13.38
N CYS A 234 2.57 -13.61 -14.22
CA CYS A 234 2.87 -14.72 -15.11
C CYS A 234 4.06 -14.40 -16.03
N LYS A 235 4.07 -13.21 -16.65
CA LYS A 235 5.17 -12.75 -17.52
C LYS A 235 6.49 -12.65 -16.76
N ARG A 236 6.48 -12.13 -15.53
CA ARG A 236 7.69 -11.95 -14.72
C ARG A 236 8.31 -13.27 -14.29
N HIS A 237 7.51 -14.24 -13.90
CA HIS A 237 7.99 -15.58 -13.51
C HIS A 237 8.54 -16.40 -14.68
N GLN A 238 8.20 -16.05 -15.92
CA GLN A 238 8.74 -16.67 -17.14
C GLN A 238 10.00 -15.97 -17.68
N THR A 239 10.39 -14.83 -17.10
CA THR A 239 11.63 -14.15 -17.48
C THR A 239 12.82 -14.84 -16.82
N HIS A 240 13.83 -15.21 -17.61
CA HIS A 240 15.04 -15.81 -17.07
C HIS A 240 15.84 -14.79 -16.24
N LEU A 241 15.99 -15.05 -14.94
CA LEU A 241 16.78 -14.24 -14.01
C LEU A 241 17.95 -15.08 -13.50
N SER A 242 19.18 -14.72 -13.89
CA SER A 242 20.39 -15.44 -13.46
C SER A 242 20.82 -15.09 -12.03
N LEU A 243 20.58 -13.84 -11.60
CA LEU A 243 21.03 -13.35 -10.30
C LEU A 243 20.02 -13.64 -9.18
N TYR A 244 20.49 -14.23 -8.09
CA TYR A 244 19.67 -14.54 -6.90
C TYR A 244 18.97 -13.29 -6.34
N HIS A 245 19.68 -12.17 -6.19
CA HIS A 245 19.09 -10.91 -5.71
C HIS A 245 17.97 -10.40 -6.63
N ALA A 246 18.13 -10.52 -7.95
CA ALA A 246 17.08 -10.14 -8.90
C ALA A 246 15.82 -11.01 -8.75
N ARG A 247 15.98 -12.28 -8.39
CA ARG A 247 14.85 -13.17 -8.08
C ARG A 247 14.12 -12.77 -6.79
N LEU A 248 14.85 -12.39 -5.74
CA LEU A 248 14.25 -11.87 -4.52
C LEU A 248 13.44 -10.59 -4.78
N LEU A 249 13.98 -9.66 -5.58
CA LEU A 249 13.27 -8.46 -6.00
C LEU A 249 12.02 -8.79 -6.82
N MET A 250 12.12 -9.78 -7.73
CA MET A 250 10.98 -10.26 -8.50
C MET A 250 9.88 -10.82 -7.60
N LEU A 251 10.21 -11.68 -6.63
CA LEU A 251 9.25 -12.24 -5.67
C LEU A 251 8.58 -11.15 -4.82
N LYS A 252 9.35 -10.16 -4.34
CA LYS A 252 8.80 -9.01 -3.62
C LYS A 252 7.78 -8.26 -4.49
N ASN A 253 8.12 -7.98 -5.75
CA ASN A 253 7.21 -7.28 -6.65
C ASN A 253 6.00 -8.14 -7.07
N THR A 254 6.15 -9.47 -7.16
CA THR A 254 5.02 -10.38 -7.35
C THR A 254 4.06 -10.29 -6.17
N ALA A 255 4.57 -10.22 -4.94
CA ALA A 255 3.73 -10.07 -3.75
C ALA A 255 2.97 -8.73 -3.75
N TYR A 256 3.59 -7.65 -4.25
CA TYR A 256 2.91 -6.36 -4.47
C TYR A 256 1.78 -6.50 -5.49
N ALA A 257 2.08 -7.09 -6.66
CA ALA A 257 1.11 -7.32 -7.72
C ALA A 257 -0.07 -8.19 -7.25
N TRP A 258 0.23 -9.24 -6.47
CA TRP A 258 -0.78 -10.14 -5.92
C TRP A 258 -1.68 -9.40 -4.93
N ARG A 259 -1.12 -8.64 -3.98
CA ARG A 259 -1.89 -7.82 -3.04
C ARG A 259 -2.80 -6.81 -3.76
N GLN A 260 -2.28 -6.13 -4.77
CA GLN A 260 -3.05 -5.20 -5.60
C GLN A 260 -4.21 -5.90 -6.30
N MET A 261 -3.95 -7.04 -6.94
CA MET A 261 -4.96 -7.87 -7.59
C MET A 261 -6.07 -8.28 -6.60
N MET A 262 -5.71 -8.81 -5.43
CA MET A 262 -6.67 -9.23 -4.41
C MET A 262 -7.54 -8.07 -3.94
N PHE A 263 -6.97 -6.87 -3.84
CA PHE A 263 -7.72 -5.67 -3.50
C PHE A 263 -8.71 -5.28 -4.60
N TYR A 264 -8.27 -5.23 -5.87
CA TYR A 264 -9.19 -4.91 -6.98
C TYR A 264 -10.33 -5.93 -7.13
N LEU A 265 -10.04 -7.23 -7.00
CA LEU A 265 -11.07 -8.27 -6.97
C LEU A 265 -12.06 -8.05 -5.83
N SER A 266 -11.58 -7.61 -4.67
CA SER A 266 -12.43 -7.33 -3.50
C SER A 266 -13.35 -6.13 -3.68
N MET A 267 -13.07 -5.26 -4.65
CA MET A 267 -13.91 -4.12 -5.00
C MET A 267 -14.98 -4.49 -6.04
N LEU A 268 -14.94 -5.69 -6.62
CA LEU A 268 -15.94 -6.20 -7.55
C LEU A 268 -17.09 -6.89 -6.79
N ASP A 269 -18.30 -6.75 -7.33
CA ASP A 269 -19.51 -7.32 -6.75
C ASP A 269 -20.02 -8.48 -7.63
N GLY A 270 -20.51 -9.56 -6.99
CA GLY A 270 -21.24 -10.67 -7.61
C GLY A 270 -20.68 -11.18 -8.95
N GLU A 271 -21.46 -11.02 -10.01
CA GLU A 271 -21.15 -11.45 -11.39
C GLU A 271 -19.83 -10.89 -11.92
N LEU A 272 -19.50 -9.63 -11.60
CA LEU A 272 -18.25 -9.02 -12.07
C LEU A 272 -17.03 -9.70 -11.44
N LEU A 273 -17.13 -10.08 -10.16
CA LEU A 273 -16.09 -10.86 -9.48
C LEU A 273 -15.98 -12.24 -10.12
N HIS A 274 -17.10 -12.93 -10.37
CA HIS A 274 -17.11 -14.25 -10.99
C HIS A 274 -16.43 -14.22 -12.37
N SER A 275 -16.85 -13.32 -13.26
CA SER A 275 -16.27 -13.16 -14.60
C SER A 275 -14.78 -12.78 -14.56
N ALA A 276 -14.36 -11.96 -13.60
CA ALA A 276 -12.95 -11.62 -13.41
C ALA A 276 -12.12 -12.85 -12.98
N LEU A 277 -12.66 -13.69 -12.10
CA LEU A 277 -12.00 -14.93 -11.67
C LEU A 277 -11.93 -15.94 -12.82
N GLU A 278 -12.98 -16.11 -13.62
CA GLU A 278 -12.95 -16.95 -14.82
C GLU A 278 -11.87 -16.49 -15.80
N SER A 279 -11.74 -15.18 -16.02
CA SER A 279 -10.70 -14.60 -16.88
C SER A 279 -9.28 -14.86 -16.34
N LEU A 280 -9.11 -14.80 -15.01
CA LEU A 280 -7.84 -15.14 -14.35
C LEU A 280 -7.50 -16.63 -14.51
N GLU A 281 -8.47 -17.52 -14.28
CA GLU A 281 -8.30 -18.97 -14.42
C GLU A 281 -8.03 -19.38 -15.87
N ALA A 282 -8.75 -18.80 -16.84
CA ALA A 282 -8.49 -19.00 -18.25
C ALA A 282 -7.08 -18.57 -18.62
N HIS A 283 -6.61 -17.42 -18.14
CA HIS A 283 -5.23 -16.99 -18.37
C HIS A 283 -4.21 -17.89 -17.65
N PHE A 284 -4.53 -18.38 -16.45
CA PHE A 284 -3.67 -19.30 -15.73
C PHE A 284 -3.51 -20.62 -16.49
N ALA A 285 -4.59 -21.15 -17.07
CA ALA A 285 -4.60 -22.37 -17.87
C ALA A 285 -3.72 -22.30 -19.13
N THR A 286 -3.51 -21.12 -19.71
CA THR A 286 -2.61 -20.94 -20.86
C THR A 286 -1.12 -20.88 -20.51
N GLN A 287 -0.76 -20.87 -19.22
CA GLN A 287 0.65 -20.80 -18.79
C GLN A 287 1.33 -22.18 -18.87
N SER A 288 2.67 -22.18 -18.86
CA SER A 288 3.46 -23.41 -18.90
C SER A 288 3.11 -24.35 -17.73
N GLY A 289 3.20 -25.66 -17.96
CA GLY A 289 2.92 -26.68 -16.94
C GLY A 289 3.75 -26.47 -15.66
N GLU A 290 5.05 -26.20 -15.81
CA GLU A 290 5.96 -25.93 -14.69
C GLU A 290 5.52 -24.72 -13.86
N PHE A 291 5.13 -23.62 -14.51
CA PHE A 291 4.63 -22.44 -13.80
C PHE A 291 3.33 -22.76 -13.08
N ARG A 292 2.38 -23.44 -13.75
CA ARG A 292 1.09 -23.79 -13.17
C ARG A 292 1.26 -24.67 -11.94
N GLU A 293 2.06 -25.73 -12.02
CA GLU A 293 2.32 -26.62 -10.89
C GLU A 293 2.88 -25.86 -9.69
N ARG A 294 3.91 -25.04 -9.91
CA ARG A 294 4.55 -24.27 -8.85
C ARG A 294 3.60 -23.24 -8.25
N PHE A 295 2.80 -22.54 -9.05
CA PHE A 295 1.97 -21.43 -8.61
C PHE A 295 0.56 -21.85 -8.14
N LEU A 296 0.16 -23.10 -8.41
CA LEU A 296 -1.16 -23.65 -8.07
C LEU A 296 -1.58 -23.41 -6.60
N PRO A 297 -0.72 -23.57 -5.58
CA PRO A 297 -1.13 -23.35 -4.19
C PRO A 297 -1.69 -21.93 -3.92
N ALA A 298 -1.14 -20.91 -4.59
CA ALA A 298 -1.66 -19.55 -4.48
C ALA A 298 -3.03 -19.38 -5.16
N MET A 299 -3.23 -20.04 -6.31
CA MET A 299 -4.53 -20.07 -7.00
C MET A 299 -5.59 -20.82 -6.21
N VAL A 300 -5.25 -21.93 -5.56
CA VAL A 300 -6.17 -22.63 -4.65
C VAL A 300 -6.59 -21.71 -3.49
N GLY A 301 -5.64 -20.98 -2.90
CA GLY A 301 -5.96 -19.99 -1.87
C GLY A 301 -6.92 -18.90 -2.36
N LEU A 302 -6.75 -18.40 -3.59
CA LEU A 302 -7.68 -17.46 -4.22
C LEU A 302 -9.08 -18.07 -4.35
N ARG A 303 -9.19 -19.31 -4.85
CA ARG A 303 -10.48 -20.01 -5.01
C ARG A 303 -11.21 -20.19 -3.68
N VAL A 304 -10.50 -20.61 -2.63
CA VAL A 304 -11.05 -20.77 -1.29
C VAL A 304 -11.62 -19.44 -0.77
N ALA A 305 -10.85 -18.35 -0.88
CA ALA A 305 -11.29 -17.02 -0.46
C ALA A 305 -12.47 -16.48 -1.30
N ALA A 306 -12.47 -16.75 -2.60
CA ALA A 306 -13.55 -16.40 -3.53
C ALA A 306 -14.85 -17.15 -3.20
N ALA A 307 -14.75 -18.42 -2.76
CA ALA A 307 -15.88 -19.23 -2.30
C ALA A 307 -16.44 -18.79 -0.92
N GLY A 308 -15.99 -17.66 -0.37
CA GLY A 308 -16.49 -17.12 0.89
C GLY A 308 -15.78 -17.63 2.15
N ASN A 309 -14.73 -18.44 1.99
CA ASN A 309 -14.05 -19.08 3.12
C ASN A 309 -12.81 -18.29 3.58
N ARG A 310 -12.59 -18.22 4.90
CA ARG A 310 -11.35 -17.65 5.46
C ARG A 310 -10.19 -18.64 5.30
N LEU A 311 -9.05 -18.16 4.82
CA LEU A 311 -7.86 -18.96 4.54
C LEU A 311 -6.96 -19.10 5.79
N THR A 312 -7.53 -19.64 6.87
CA THR A 312 -6.81 -19.91 8.13
C THR A 312 -5.63 -20.85 7.92
N LEU A 313 -4.68 -20.89 8.86
CA LEU A 313 -3.53 -21.80 8.78
C LEU A 313 -3.93 -23.28 8.69
N SER A 314 -5.02 -23.70 9.36
CA SER A 314 -5.55 -25.06 9.24
C SER A 314 -6.07 -25.31 7.83
N ARG A 315 -6.90 -24.41 7.30
CA ARG A 315 -7.50 -24.55 5.97
C ARG A 315 -6.45 -24.54 4.85
N GLN A 316 -5.37 -23.76 5.00
CA GLN A 316 -4.24 -23.81 4.07
C GLN A 316 -3.64 -25.22 3.96
N LYS A 317 -3.51 -25.92 5.10
CA LYS A 317 -3.01 -27.31 5.12
C LYS A 317 -4.01 -28.27 4.48
N ASP A 318 -5.28 -28.16 4.85
CA ASP A 318 -6.33 -29.08 4.41
C ASP A 318 -6.58 -28.99 2.88
N GLU A 319 -6.55 -27.78 2.33
CA GLU A 319 -6.84 -27.51 0.91
C GLU A 319 -5.57 -27.56 0.03
N GLY A 320 -4.37 -27.68 0.62
CA GLY A 320 -3.11 -27.47 -0.11
C GLY A 320 -2.92 -26.04 -0.64
N ALA A 321 -3.60 -25.07 -0.03
CA ALA A 321 -3.55 -23.66 -0.39
C ALA A 321 -2.39 -22.93 0.30
N LYS A 322 -1.94 -21.82 -0.31
CA LYS A 322 -0.95 -20.91 0.30
C LYS A 322 -1.38 -19.45 0.15
N VAL A 323 -1.21 -18.68 1.21
CA VAL A 323 -1.17 -17.21 1.11
C VAL A 323 0.12 -16.80 0.42
N PHE A 324 0.02 -15.99 -0.63
CA PHE A 324 1.18 -15.46 -1.33
C PHE A 324 1.80 -14.33 -0.51
N LEU A 325 3.00 -14.59 0.01
CA LEU A 325 3.87 -13.63 0.69
C LEU A 325 5.22 -13.60 -0.04
N GLY A 326 5.82 -12.42 -0.16
CA GLY A 326 7.10 -12.21 -0.85
C GLY A 326 8.32 -12.30 0.06
N TRP A 327 8.14 -12.09 1.37
CA TRP A 327 9.21 -12.21 2.37
C TRP A 327 9.14 -13.55 3.09
N THR A 328 10.32 -14.08 3.38
CA THR A 328 10.50 -15.29 4.19
C THR A 328 11.88 -15.26 4.84
N THR A 329 12.01 -15.93 5.98
CA THR A 329 13.29 -16.22 6.64
C THR A 329 13.94 -17.51 6.14
N GLU A 330 13.21 -18.28 5.33
CA GLU A 330 13.64 -19.55 4.74
C GLU A 330 13.72 -19.43 3.21
N ARG A 331 13.95 -20.54 2.51
CA ARG A 331 13.88 -20.57 1.05
C ARG A 331 12.43 -20.39 0.60
N HIS A 332 12.16 -19.40 -0.23
CA HIS A 332 10.82 -19.20 -0.79
C HIS A 332 10.43 -20.37 -1.71
N TRP A 333 9.22 -20.88 -1.55
CA TRP A 333 8.65 -22.01 -2.31
C TRP A 333 8.52 -21.79 -3.83
N LEU A 334 8.78 -20.57 -4.32
CA LEU A 334 8.83 -20.23 -5.75
C LEU A 334 10.25 -20.05 -6.25
N MET A 335 11.26 -20.31 -5.43
CA MET A 335 12.63 -20.42 -5.89
C MET A 335 12.84 -21.83 -6.46
N PRO A 336 13.50 -21.98 -7.62
CA PRO A 336 13.91 -23.31 -8.09
C PRO A 336 14.78 -23.96 -7.01
N SER A 337 14.67 -25.28 -6.85
CA SER A 337 15.43 -26.12 -5.91
C SER A 337 16.92 -26.15 -6.19
#